data_AF-A0A1I9YIV9-F1
#
_entry.id   AF-A0A1I9YIV9-F1
#
_cell.length_a   1.000
_cell.length_b   1.000
_cell.length_c   1.000
_cell.angle_alpha   90.00
_cell.angle_beta   90.00
_cell.angle_gamma   90.00
#
_symmetry.space_group_name_H-M   'P 1'
#
loop_
_entity.id
_entity.type
_entity.pdbx_description
1 polymer ?
#
loop_
_entity_poly.entity_id
_entity_poly.type
_entity_poly.pdbx_seq_one_letter_code
_entity_poly.pdbx_strand_id
1 'polypeptide(L)'
;MFDNKSVLITGGTGSFGQMFVKTLLAKWRPARVVVFSRDELKQYEMQQKYSAGCMRYFIGDVRDGERLRQAMRGIDYVVHAAALKQVPAAEYNPTECIRTNVDGAEHVINAAIENGVEKVVALSTDKAASPINLYGATKLLSDKLFVAANNLVGKQRTRFAVVRYGNVVGSRGSVVPYFRKLVAEGGQSMPITDERMTRFWITLDHGVDFVMKAFERMHGGELFVPKIPSVRIVDLARAMAPELPQHVIGIRPGEKLHEMMITRDDSMNTITFDDHYVITPSIKFVVQDDYTRNGLGERGVPAEEGFTYTSDNNRHFLSVPELRALDKRDV
;
A
#
# COMPACT_ATOMS: atom_id res chain seq x y z
N MET A 1 9.84 12.13 -14.25
CA MET A 1 9.49 12.20 -12.81
C MET A 1 10.67 11.88 -11.90
N PHE A 2 11.29 10.69 -12.02
CA PHE A 2 12.34 10.24 -11.10
C PHE A 2 13.79 10.40 -11.61
N ASP A 3 14.00 10.93 -12.82
CA ASP A 3 15.35 11.16 -13.35
C ASP A 3 16.13 12.17 -12.51
N ASN A 4 17.39 11.85 -12.22
CA ASN A 4 18.30 12.62 -11.37
C ASN A 4 17.80 12.85 -9.92
N LYS A 5 16.74 12.16 -9.49
CA LYS A 5 16.22 12.24 -8.11
C LYS A 5 16.87 11.20 -7.21
N SER A 6 17.02 11.54 -5.93
CA SER A 6 17.35 10.62 -4.86
C SER A 6 16.07 10.08 -4.22
N VAL A 7 15.85 8.77 -4.25
CA VAL A 7 14.62 8.13 -3.76
C VAL A 7 14.95 7.19 -2.60
N LEU A 8 14.19 7.27 -1.50
CA LEU A 8 14.29 6.33 -0.37
C LEU A 8 13.02 5.51 -0.24
N ILE A 9 13.15 4.20 -0.04
CA ILE A 9 12.03 3.28 0.19
C ILE A 9 12.19 2.60 1.55
N THR A 10 11.33 2.93 2.51
CA THR A 10 11.25 2.16 3.76
C THR A 10 10.58 0.82 3.50
N GLY A 11 11.07 -0.26 4.12
CA GLY A 11 10.57 -1.60 3.83
C GLY A 11 10.92 -2.07 2.42
N GLY A 12 11.97 -1.51 1.81
CA GLY A 12 12.32 -1.74 0.41
C GLY A 12 12.65 -3.19 0.04
N THR A 13 12.94 -4.06 1.02
CA THR A 13 13.16 -5.50 0.81
C THR A 13 11.87 -6.33 0.74
N GLY A 14 10.69 -5.74 1.00
CA GLY A 14 9.39 -6.39 0.86
C GLY A 14 8.94 -6.55 -0.60
N SER A 15 7.83 -7.27 -0.84
CA SER A 15 7.29 -7.50 -2.19
C SER A 15 7.10 -6.19 -2.97
N PHE A 16 6.41 -5.20 -2.37
CA PHE A 16 6.23 -3.88 -3.00
C PHE A 16 7.56 -3.19 -3.25
N GLY A 17 8.45 -3.14 -2.26
CA GLY A 17 9.73 -2.45 -2.38
C GLY A 17 10.61 -3.00 -3.50
N GLN A 18 10.69 -4.32 -3.64
CA GLN A 18 11.44 -4.95 -4.73
C GLN A 18 10.84 -4.63 -6.10
N MET A 19 9.51 -4.68 -6.24
CA MET A 19 8.86 -4.34 -7.51
C MET A 19 8.97 -2.84 -7.83
N PHE A 20 8.88 -1.98 -6.83
CA PHE A 20 9.08 -0.54 -6.99
C PHE A 20 10.49 -0.24 -7.48
N VAL A 21 11.52 -0.82 -6.85
CA VAL A 21 12.92 -0.66 -7.29
C VAL A 21 13.12 -1.21 -8.71
N LYS A 22 12.60 -2.40 -9.01
CA LYS A 22 12.66 -2.98 -10.37
C LYS A 22 12.09 -2.02 -11.41
N THR A 23 10.88 -1.53 -11.17
CA THR A 23 10.15 -0.65 -12.09
C THR A 23 10.84 0.70 -12.20
N LEU A 24 11.33 1.25 -11.08
CA LEU A 24 12.05 2.51 -11.03
C LEU A 24 13.31 2.47 -11.89
N LEU A 25 14.13 1.42 -11.74
CA LEU A 25 15.37 1.25 -12.50
C LEU A 25 15.14 0.92 -13.98
N ALA A 26 14.01 0.29 -14.30
CA ALA A 26 13.65 -0.01 -15.69
C ALA A 26 13.19 1.24 -16.47
N LYS A 27 12.44 2.14 -15.81
CA LYS A 27 11.78 3.28 -16.46
C LYS A 27 12.52 4.61 -16.33
N TRP A 28 13.39 4.79 -15.32
CA TRP A 28 14.08 6.07 -15.04
C TRP A 28 15.58 5.92 -14.75
N ARG A 29 16.27 7.07 -14.63
CA ARG A 29 17.67 7.21 -14.25
C ARG A 29 17.80 8.01 -12.94
N PRO A 30 17.45 7.42 -11.77
CA PRO A 30 17.59 8.10 -10.49
C PRO A 30 19.07 8.33 -10.14
N ALA A 31 19.38 9.46 -9.50
CA ALA A 31 20.72 9.75 -9.00
C ALA A 31 21.14 8.78 -7.88
N ARG A 32 20.17 8.40 -7.04
CA ARG A 32 20.37 7.50 -5.91
C ARG A 32 19.07 6.79 -5.54
N VAL A 33 19.15 5.50 -5.20
CA VAL A 33 18.02 4.72 -4.69
C VAL A 33 18.43 4.08 -3.38
N VAL A 34 17.79 4.45 -2.28
CA VAL A 34 18.09 3.97 -0.93
C VAL A 34 17.02 2.97 -0.49
N VAL A 35 17.44 1.72 -0.29
CA VAL A 35 16.63 0.68 0.36
C VAL A 35 16.86 0.76 1.87
N PHE A 36 15.81 1.07 2.62
CA PHE A 36 15.87 1.15 4.09
C PHE A 36 15.07 0.01 4.72
N SER A 37 15.75 -0.93 5.37
CA SER A 37 15.09 -2.05 6.08
C SER A 37 16.01 -2.66 7.14
N ARG A 38 15.45 -3.53 7.99
CA ARG A 38 16.15 -4.08 9.18
C ARG A 38 17.01 -5.32 8.90
N ASP A 39 16.51 -6.19 8.05
CA ASP A 39 17.00 -7.56 7.85
C ASP A 39 18.15 -7.56 6.85
N GLU A 40 19.36 -7.87 7.33
CA GLU A 40 20.58 -7.85 6.54
C GLU A 40 20.56 -8.90 5.41
N LEU A 41 20.04 -10.11 5.68
CA LEU A 41 20.02 -11.20 4.70
C LEU A 41 19.18 -10.81 3.49
N LYS A 42 18.00 -10.23 3.72
CA LYS A 42 17.16 -9.75 2.61
C LYS A 42 17.81 -8.59 1.85
N GLN A 43 18.60 -7.74 2.51
CA GLN A 43 19.34 -6.69 1.80
C GLN A 43 20.48 -7.30 0.96
N TYR A 44 21.21 -8.26 1.52
CA TYR A 44 22.25 -9.01 0.80
C TYR A 44 21.68 -9.69 -0.44
N GLU A 45 20.59 -10.46 -0.30
CA GLU A 45 19.90 -11.13 -1.42
C GLU A 45 19.41 -10.12 -2.48
N MET A 46 18.85 -8.99 -2.03
CA MET A 46 18.39 -7.93 -2.93
C MET A 46 19.55 -7.26 -3.67
N GLN A 47 20.69 -7.06 -3.01
CA GLN A 47 21.90 -6.48 -3.59
C GLN A 47 22.50 -7.36 -4.67
N GLN A 48 22.40 -8.69 -4.56
CA GLN A 48 22.81 -9.61 -5.63
C GLN A 48 21.94 -9.45 -6.90
N LYS A 49 20.68 -9.03 -6.75
CA LYS A 49 19.73 -8.82 -7.86
C LYS A 49 19.79 -7.41 -8.43
N TYR A 50 19.97 -6.40 -7.57
CA TYR A 50 19.98 -4.98 -7.91
C TYR A 50 21.28 -4.34 -7.44
N SER A 51 22.29 -4.39 -8.32
CA SER A 51 23.66 -3.91 -8.06
C SER A 51 24.02 -2.65 -8.85
N ALA A 52 23.03 -1.96 -9.44
CA ALA A 52 23.26 -0.71 -10.17
C ALA A 52 23.99 0.33 -9.29
N GLY A 53 24.90 1.11 -9.88
CA GLY A 53 25.77 2.03 -9.13
C GLY A 53 25.05 3.12 -8.32
N CYS A 54 23.77 3.39 -8.61
CA CYS A 54 22.92 4.31 -7.86
C CYS A 54 22.27 3.69 -6.61
N MET A 55 22.34 2.36 -6.43
CA MET A 55 21.73 1.66 -5.29
C MET A 55 22.53 1.85 -4.01
N ARG A 56 21.83 2.09 -2.90
CA ARG A 56 22.39 2.13 -1.54
C ARG A 56 21.47 1.34 -0.62
N TYR A 57 22.06 0.60 0.32
CA TYR A 57 21.34 -0.26 1.25
C TYR A 57 21.65 0.18 2.67
N PHE A 58 20.65 0.68 3.38
CA PHE A 58 20.77 1.13 4.76
C PHE A 58 20.03 0.17 5.67
N ILE A 59 20.79 -0.48 6.56
CA ILE A 59 20.21 -1.20 7.68
C ILE A 59 19.64 -0.18 8.66
N GLY A 60 18.37 -0.34 9.03
CA GLY A 60 17.68 0.55 9.97
C GLY A 60 16.23 0.13 10.24
N ASP A 61 15.70 0.62 11.35
CA ASP A 61 14.30 0.44 11.77
C ASP A 61 13.57 1.80 11.67
N VAL A 62 12.31 1.80 11.23
CA VAL A 62 11.49 3.02 11.21
C VAL A 62 11.15 3.51 12.61
N ARG A 63 11.30 2.65 13.62
CA ARG A 63 11.21 3.01 15.03
C ARG A 63 12.41 3.85 15.52
N ASP A 64 13.47 3.94 14.74
CA ASP A 64 14.64 4.76 15.04
C ASP A 64 14.61 6.05 14.22
N GLY A 65 14.11 7.12 14.84
CA GLY A 65 14.01 8.44 14.24
C GLY A 65 15.38 9.03 13.84
N GLU A 66 16.41 8.87 14.66
CA GLU A 66 17.77 9.34 14.36
C GLU A 66 18.30 8.69 13.09
N ARG A 67 18.10 7.37 12.97
CA ARG A 67 18.55 6.60 11.81
C ARG A 67 17.82 7.02 10.54
N LEU A 68 16.51 7.31 10.62
CA LEU A 68 15.76 7.87 9.51
C LEU A 68 16.25 9.26 9.11
N ARG A 69 16.52 10.15 10.08
CA ARG A 69 17.09 11.48 9.82
C ARG A 69 18.42 11.40 9.07
N GLN A 70 19.29 10.48 9.44
CA GLN A 70 20.54 10.23 8.72
C GLN A 70 20.29 9.67 7.31
N ALA A 71 19.36 8.73 7.19
CA ALA A 71 19.05 8.07 5.92
C ALA A 71 18.43 9.01 4.88
N MET A 72 17.69 10.02 5.32
CA MET A 72 16.98 10.98 4.46
C MET A 72 17.82 12.17 4.00
N ARG A 73 19.09 12.27 4.40
CA ARG A 73 19.98 13.36 3.97
C ARG A 73 20.14 13.39 2.44
N GLY A 74 19.66 14.47 1.82
CA GLY A 74 19.68 14.65 0.37
C GLY A 74 18.75 13.70 -0.40
N ILE A 75 17.68 13.22 0.23
CA ILE A 75 16.61 12.47 -0.45
C ILE A 75 15.57 13.47 -0.98
N ASP A 76 15.15 13.28 -2.23
CA ASP A 76 14.10 14.08 -2.86
C ASP A 76 12.73 13.46 -2.61
N TYR A 77 12.61 12.14 -2.80
CA TYR A 77 11.34 11.41 -2.72
C TYR A 77 11.40 10.23 -1.75
N VAL A 78 10.35 10.05 -0.95
CA VAL A 78 10.23 8.92 -0.02
C VAL A 78 8.99 8.09 -0.34
N VAL A 79 9.17 6.78 -0.45
CA VAL A 79 8.07 5.81 -0.44
C VAL A 79 8.08 5.07 0.89
N HIS A 80 7.02 5.25 1.68
CA HIS A 80 6.90 4.60 2.98
C HIS A 80 6.08 3.30 2.86
N ALA A 81 6.78 2.16 2.81
CA ALA A 81 6.18 0.83 2.67
C ALA A 81 6.49 -0.12 3.86
N ALA A 82 7.29 0.32 4.83
CA ALA A 82 7.55 -0.44 6.05
C ALA A 82 6.30 -0.53 6.93
N ALA A 83 5.89 -1.75 7.27
CA ALA A 83 4.79 -2.01 8.22
C ALA A 83 4.84 -3.44 8.76
N LEU A 84 4.20 -3.66 9.90
CA LEU A 84 3.69 -4.98 10.29
C LEU A 84 2.26 -5.14 9.77
N LYS A 85 2.06 -6.10 8.85
CA LYS A 85 0.81 -6.25 8.09
C LYS A 85 0.01 -7.54 8.34
N GLN A 86 0.54 -8.46 9.13
CA GLN A 86 -0.14 -9.73 9.41
C GLN A 86 -1.21 -9.50 10.48
N VAL A 87 -2.49 -9.54 10.10
CA VAL A 87 -3.61 -9.22 10.99
C VAL A 87 -3.57 -10.05 12.28
N PRO A 88 -3.49 -11.40 12.25
CA PRO A 88 -3.43 -12.17 13.50
C PRO A 88 -2.21 -11.81 14.35
N ALA A 89 -1.04 -11.59 13.73
CA ALA A 89 0.16 -11.22 14.47
C ALA A 89 0.02 -9.85 15.15
N ALA A 90 -0.70 -8.91 14.54
CA ALA A 90 -0.99 -7.61 15.14
C ALA A 90 -1.92 -7.73 16.34
N GLU A 91 -2.93 -8.59 16.28
CA GLU A 91 -3.82 -8.86 17.43
C GLU A 91 -3.06 -9.43 18.63
N TYR A 92 -2.12 -10.35 18.39
CA TYR A 92 -1.29 -10.93 19.45
C TYR A 92 -0.12 -10.05 19.91
N ASN A 93 0.35 -9.13 19.06
CA ASN A 93 1.53 -8.28 19.34
C ASN A 93 1.18 -6.79 19.13
N PRO A 94 0.23 -6.25 19.92
CA PRO A 94 -0.37 -4.98 19.63
C PRO A 94 0.61 -3.81 19.65
N THR A 95 1.42 -3.74 20.72
CA THR A 95 2.43 -2.70 20.92
C THR A 95 3.45 -2.67 19.78
N GLU A 96 3.83 -3.83 19.24
CA GLU A 96 4.80 -3.92 18.15
C GLU A 96 4.21 -3.41 16.83
N CYS A 97 2.93 -3.68 16.58
CA CYS A 97 2.21 -3.14 15.43
C CYS A 97 2.10 -1.60 15.54
N ILE A 98 1.71 -1.08 16.71
CA ILE A 98 1.62 0.36 16.99
C ILE A 98 2.97 1.03 16.75
N ARG A 99 4.05 0.57 17.41
CA ARG A 99 5.39 1.17 17.27
C ARG A 99 5.88 1.20 15.83
N THR A 100 5.62 0.15 15.06
CA THR A 100 6.10 0.09 13.67
C THR A 100 5.27 0.98 12.74
N ASN A 101 3.94 0.94 12.88
CA ASN A 101 3.04 1.53 11.90
C ASN A 101 2.66 2.98 12.23
N VAL A 102 2.63 3.34 13.52
CA VAL A 102 2.26 4.68 14.04
C VAL A 102 3.52 5.49 14.33
N ASP A 103 4.32 5.09 15.32
CA ASP A 103 5.55 5.83 15.67
C ASP A 103 6.51 5.85 14.47
N GLY A 104 6.62 4.73 13.73
CA GLY A 104 7.40 4.67 12.50
C GLY A 104 6.89 5.60 11.39
N ALA A 105 5.60 5.90 11.33
CA ALA A 105 5.07 6.91 10.40
C ALA A 105 5.44 8.32 10.86
N GLU A 106 5.30 8.62 12.15
CA GLU A 106 5.69 9.89 12.74
C GLU A 106 7.19 10.19 12.53
N HIS A 107 8.06 9.21 12.78
CA HIS A 107 9.50 9.38 12.55
C HIS A 107 9.84 9.64 11.08
N VAL A 108 9.13 8.99 10.14
CA VAL A 108 9.29 9.22 8.71
C VAL A 108 8.84 10.62 8.33
N ILE A 109 7.73 11.10 8.89
CA ILE A 109 7.22 12.46 8.69
C ILE A 109 8.26 13.48 9.18
N ASN A 110 8.72 13.34 10.43
CA ASN A 110 9.66 14.28 11.04
C ASN A 110 10.99 14.31 10.27
N ALA A 111 11.55 13.14 9.96
CA ALA A 111 12.78 13.05 9.19
C ALA A 111 12.65 13.64 7.77
N ALA A 112 11.49 13.48 7.13
CA ALA A 112 11.23 14.03 5.81
C ALA A 112 11.14 15.56 5.82
N ILE A 113 10.45 16.15 6.81
CA ILE A 113 10.35 17.60 6.99
C ILE A 113 11.74 18.19 7.26
N GLU A 114 12.46 17.63 8.23
CA GLU A 114 13.78 18.14 8.64
C GLU A 114 14.84 18.09 7.54
N ASN A 115 14.78 17.07 6.67
CA ASN A 115 15.69 16.95 5.53
C ASN A 115 15.17 17.63 4.26
N GLY A 116 14.02 18.32 4.34
CA GLY A 116 13.41 19.00 3.22
C GLY A 116 13.09 18.08 2.04
N VAL A 117 12.67 16.83 2.30
CA VAL A 117 12.18 15.90 1.27
C VAL A 117 11.04 16.59 0.50
N GLU A 118 11.00 16.45 -0.82
CA GLU A 118 10.02 17.15 -1.67
C GLU A 118 8.65 16.45 -1.61
N LYS A 119 8.60 15.13 -1.82
CA LYS A 119 7.36 14.35 -1.85
C LYS A 119 7.50 13.04 -1.09
N VAL A 120 6.48 12.71 -0.31
CA VAL A 120 6.37 11.46 0.43
C VAL A 120 5.04 10.79 0.09
N VAL A 121 5.10 9.53 -0.33
CA VAL A 121 3.90 8.69 -0.51
C VAL A 121 3.95 7.53 0.45
N ALA A 122 2.95 7.45 1.33
CA ALA A 122 2.80 6.36 2.28
C ALA A 122 1.78 5.33 1.79
N LEU A 123 2.07 4.05 2.00
CA LEU A 123 1.14 2.97 1.67
C LEU A 123 0.15 2.74 2.81
N SER A 124 -1.12 2.72 2.45
CA SER A 124 -2.26 2.33 3.28
C SER A 124 -2.83 0.98 2.81
N THR A 125 -3.98 0.61 3.33
CA THR A 125 -4.70 -0.64 3.07
C THR A 125 -6.19 -0.40 3.20
N ASP A 126 -6.99 -1.15 2.44
CA ASP A 126 -8.44 -1.25 2.64
C ASP A 126 -8.86 -1.48 4.12
N LYS A 127 -8.08 -2.25 4.88
CA LYS A 127 -8.33 -2.50 6.32
C LYS A 127 -8.34 -1.24 7.18
N ALA A 128 -7.79 -0.12 6.70
CA ALA A 128 -7.81 1.15 7.40
C ALA A 128 -9.17 1.87 7.30
N ALA A 129 -10.05 1.47 6.38
CA ALA A 129 -11.41 2.01 6.29
C ALA A 129 -12.34 1.23 7.23
N SER A 130 -12.96 1.93 8.19
CA SER A 130 -13.80 1.35 9.25
C SER A 130 -13.16 0.10 9.91
N PRO A 131 -11.94 0.21 10.46
CA PRO A 131 -11.15 -0.96 10.89
C PRO A 131 -11.83 -1.72 12.04
N ILE A 132 -11.71 -3.05 12.02
CA ILE A 132 -12.10 -3.93 13.16
C ILE A 132 -10.90 -4.64 13.80
N ASN A 133 -9.73 -4.56 13.17
CA ASN A 133 -8.49 -5.16 13.64
C ASN A 133 -7.45 -4.07 13.91
N LEU A 134 -6.50 -4.38 14.77
CA LEU A 134 -5.47 -3.44 15.18
C LEU A 134 -4.58 -3.01 14.02
N TYR A 135 -4.24 -3.92 13.11
CA TYR A 135 -3.46 -3.55 11.92
C TYR A 135 -4.16 -2.41 11.15
N GLY A 136 -5.45 -2.57 10.85
CA GLY A 136 -6.28 -1.55 10.22
C GLY A 136 -6.33 -0.25 11.02
N ALA A 137 -6.51 -0.34 12.35
CA ALA A 137 -6.53 0.84 13.21
C ALA A 137 -5.19 1.60 13.19
N THR A 138 -4.05 0.91 13.25
CA THR A 138 -2.72 1.53 13.16
C THR A 138 -2.48 2.17 11.79
N LYS A 139 -3.02 1.59 10.72
CA LYS A 139 -2.93 2.18 9.38
C LYS A 139 -3.85 3.37 9.21
N LEU A 140 -5.03 3.39 9.84
CA LEU A 140 -5.86 4.59 9.91
C LEU A 140 -5.12 5.74 10.62
N LEU A 141 -4.47 5.45 11.75
CA LEU A 141 -3.64 6.45 12.45
C LEU A 141 -2.49 6.93 11.56
N SER A 142 -1.77 6.01 10.90
CA SER A 142 -0.72 6.31 9.92
C SER A 142 -1.22 7.25 8.82
N ASP A 143 -2.37 6.94 8.21
CA ASP A 143 -2.98 7.77 7.16
C ASP A 143 -3.28 9.18 7.67
N LYS A 144 -3.89 9.29 8.86
CA LYS A 144 -4.21 10.58 9.48
C LYS A 144 -2.95 11.40 9.77
N LEU A 145 -1.87 10.77 10.26
CA LEU A 145 -0.58 11.42 10.50
C LEU A 145 0.01 11.98 9.21
N PHE A 146 0.07 11.17 8.13
CA PHE A 146 0.62 11.63 6.85
C PHE A 146 -0.21 12.76 6.24
N VAL A 147 -1.54 12.69 6.27
CA VAL A 147 -2.41 13.78 5.78
C VAL A 147 -2.19 15.04 6.63
N ALA A 148 -2.22 14.92 7.96
CA ALA A 148 -2.06 16.05 8.88
C ALA A 148 -0.67 16.69 8.84
N ALA A 149 0.37 15.94 8.46
CA ALA A 149 1.72 16.45 8.30
C ALA A 149 1.80 17.62 7.31
N ASN A 150 0.93 17.68 6.29
CA ASN A 150 0.87 18.82 5.37
C ASN A 150 0.53 20.14 6.10
N ASN A 151 -0.15 20.10 7.25
CA ASN A 151 -0.35 21.27 8.10
C ASN A 151 0.91 21.64 8.90
N LEU A 152 1.69 20.65 9.34
CA LEU A 152 2.94 20.85 10.11
C LEU A 152 4.08 21.43 9.26
N VAL A 153 4.09 21.11 7.96
CA VAL A 153 5.07 21.62 6.98
C VAL A 153 5.08 23.15 6.92
N GLY A 154 3.95 23.82 7.17
CA GLY A 154 3.82 25.26 7.06
C GLY A 154 4.17 25.75 5.64
N LYS A 155 5.18 26.63 5.52
CA LYS A 155 5.63 27.17 4.22
C LYS A 155 6.71 26.32 3.53
N GLN A 156 7.12 25.19 4.12
CA GLN A 156 8.14 24.34 3.53
C GLN A 156 7.58 23.56 2.31
N ARG A 157 8.49 22.95 1.54
CA ARG A 157 8.14 22.29 0.27
C ARG A 157 7.59 20.87 0.41
N THR A 158 7.81 20.20 1.54
CA THR A 158 7.46 18.78 1.70
C THR A 158 5.96 18.56 1.54
N ARG A 159 5.57 17.57 0.74
CA ARG A 159 4.17 17.17 0.57
C ARG A 159 3.99 15.69 0.84
N PHE A 160 2.92 15.36 1.53
CA PHE A 160 2.60 14.00 1.93
C PHE A 160 1.29 13.56 1.31
N ALA A 161 1.29 12.41 0.65
CA ALA A 161 0.08 11.74 0.19
C ALA A 161 0.06 10.30 0.66
N VAL A 162 -1.14 9.71 0.63
CA VAL A 162 -1.38 8.32 1.01
C VAL A 162 -1.93 7.59 -0.22
N VAL A 163 -1.52 6.34 -0.41
CA VAL A 163 -2.08 5.45 -1.42
C VAL A 163 -2.70 4.26 -0.71
N ARG A 164 -4.01 4.08 -0.87
CA ARG A 164 -4.77 2.96 -0.29
C ARG A 164 -5.27 2.05 -1.39
N TYR A 165 -4.97 0.76 -1.27
CA TYR A 165 -5.53 -0.27 -2.13
C TYR A 165 -5.76 -1.58 -1.36
N GLY A 166 -6.37 -2.56 -2.03
CA GLY A 166 -6.72 -3.86 -1.47
C GLY A 166 -5.60 -4.89 -1.45
N ASN A 167 -5.99 -6.16 -1.52
CA ASN A 167 -5.05 -7.28 -1.52
C ASN A 167 -4.17 -7.28 -2.77
N VAL A 168 -2.87 -7.38 -2.54
CA VAL A 168 -1.88 -7.52 -3.61
C VAL A 168 -1.65 -8.99 -3.95
N VAL A 169 -1.88 -9.35 -5.21
CA VAL A 169 -1.70 -10.72 -5.73
C VAL A 169 -0.28 -11.20 -5.47
N GLY A 170 -0.14 -12.46 -5.04
CA GLY A 170 1.17 -13.10 -4.87
C GLY A 170 2.05 -12.48 -3.78
N SER A 171 1.58 -11.49 -3.01
CA SER A 171 2.41 -10.82 -2.02
C SER A 171 2.87 -11.78 -0.92
N ARG A 172 4.06 -11.57 -0.37
CA ARG A 172 4.65 -12.46 0.65
C ARG A 172 3.69 -12.66 1.82
N GLY A 173 3.45 -13.93 2.16
CA GLY A 173 2.59 -14.36 3.26
C GLY A 173 1.09 -14.12 3.02
N SER A 174 0.65 -14.02 1.76
CA SER A 174 -0.77 -13.92 1.39
C SER A 174 -1.37 -15.29 1.00
N VAL A 175 -2.66 -15.30 0.68
CA VAL A 175 -3.42 -16.52 0.37
C VAL A 175 -2.93 -17.24 -0.89
N VAL A 176 -2.50 -16.51 -1.93
CA VAL A 176 -2.04 -17.13 -3.18
C VAL A 176 -0.78 -17.99 -2.97
N PRO A 177 0.32 -17.47 -2.37
CA PRO A 177 1.47 -18.31 -2.03
C PRO A 177 1.12 -19.47 -1.11
N TYR A 178 0.19 -19.28 -0.17
CA TYR A 178 -0.25 -20.35 0.73
C TYR A 178 -0.97 -21.47 -0.02
N PHE A 179 -1.93 -21.13 -0.88
CA PHE A 179 -2.64 -22.10 -1.72
C PHE A 179 -1.71 -22.81 -2.70
N ARG A 180 -0.77 -22.10 -3.34
CA ARG A 180 0.26 -22.73 -4.20
C ARG A 180 1.09 -23.75 -3.42
N LYS A 181 1.54 -23.38 -2.21
CA LYS A 181 2.31 -24.28 -1.34
C LYS A 181 1.48 -25.50 -0.94
N LEU A 182 0.23 -25.31 -0.53
CA LEU A 182 -0.67 -26.38 -0.13
C LEU A 182 -0.90 -27.39 -1.27
N VAL A 183 -1.13 -26.89 -2.49
CA VAL A 183 -1.28 -27.74 -3.69
C VAL A 183 0.02 -28.50 -4.00
N ALA A 184 1.16 -27.82 -3.96
CA ALA A 184 2.47 -28.45 -4.21
C ALA A 184 2.83 -29.53 -3.19
N GLU A 185 2.36 -29.40 -1.94
CA GLU A 185 2.55 -30.37 -0.86
C GLU A 185 1.51 -31.51 -0.89
N GLY A 186 0.62 -31.57 -1.89
CA GLY A 186 -0.38 -32.63 -2.03
C GLY A 186 -1.58 -32.47 -1.10
N GLY A 187 -1.96 -31.23 -0.74
CA GLY A 187 -3.12 -30.94 0.08
C GLY A 187 -4.41 -31.55 -0.47
N GLN A 188 -5.24 -32.12 0.42
CA GLN A 188 -6.46 -32.84 0.04
C GLN A 188 -7.67 -31.93 -0.17
N SER A 189 -7.63 -30.70 0.33
CA SER A 189 -8.73 -29.73 0.22
C SER A 189 -8.24 -28.30 0.43
N MET A 190 -8.99 -27.33 -0.10
CA MET A 190 -8.70 -25.90 -0.01
C MET A 190 -9.40 -25.29 1.22
N PRO A 191 -8.67 -24.74 2.20
CA PRO A 191 -9.28 -24.12 3.36
C PRO A 191 -9.86 -22.74 3.01
N ILE A 192 -11.14 -22.55 3.31
CA ILE A 192 -11.90 -21.30 3.12
C ILE A 192 -12.34 -20.79 4.48
N THR A 193 -12.12 -19.52 4.78
CA THR A 193 -12.53 -18.95 6.07
C THR A 193 -14.04 -18.78 6.18
N ASP A 194 -14.67 -18.25 5.13
CA ASP A 194 -16.12 -18.08 4.98
C ASP A 194 -16.43 -18.02 3.47
N GLU A 195 -17.51 -18.66 3.03
CA GLU A 195 -17.87 -18.74 1.61
C GLU A 195 -18.27 -17.39 1.01
N ARG A 196 -18.73 -16.45 1.84
CA ARG A 196 -19.15 -15.11 1.43
C ARG A 196 -17.98 -14.16 1.25
N MET A 197 -16.76 -14.56 1.64
CA MET A 197 -15.62 -13.68 1.74
C MET A 197 -15.22 -13.04 0.39
N THR A 198 -15.13 -11.71 0.36
CA THR A 198 -14.68 -10.93 -0.82
C THR A 198 -13.50 -10.04 -0.50
N ARG A 199 -12.62 -9.82 -1.48
CA ARG A 199 -11.47 -8.90 -1.37
C ARG A 199 -11.32 -8.08 -2.64
N PHE A 200 -10.87 -6.84 -2.50
CA PHE A 200 -10.33 -6.10 -3.64
C PHE A 200 -8.99 -6.71 -4.09
N TRP A 201 -8.70 -6.65 -5.38
CA TRP A 201 -7.58 -7.39 -5.97
C TRP A 201 -6.78 -6.52 -6.93
N ILE A 202 -5.48 -6.38 -6.65
CA ILE A 202 -4.55 -5.59 -7.46
C ILE A 202 -3.23 -6.35 -7.67
N THR A 203 -2.67 -6.32 -8.87
CA THR A 203 -1.34 -6.90 -9.11
C THR A 203 -0.25 -6.03 -8.50
N LEU A 204 0.93 -6.61 -8.26
CA LEU A 204 2.04 -5.88 -7.69
C LEU A 204 2.53 -4.76 -8.63
N ASP A 205 2.56 -5.02 -9.94
CA ASP A 205 2.91 -4.02 -10.96
C ASP A 205 1.92 -2.86 -10.97
N HIS A 206 0.61 -3.14 -10.95
CA HIS A 206 -0.42 -2.10 -10.94
C HIS A 206 -0.33 -1.26 -9.65
N GLY A 207 -0.09 -1.88 -8.49
CA GLY A 207 0.11 -1.14 -7.24
C GLY A 207 1.32 -0.21 -7.28
N VAL A 208 2.44 -0.66 -7.87
CA VAL A 208 3.65 0.16 -8.03
C VAL A 208 3.43 1.30 -9.02
N ASP A 209 2.84 1.01 -10.19
CA ASP A 209 2.54 2.02 -11.20
C ASP A 209 1.57 3.08 -10.66
N PHE A 210 0.58 2.68 -9.86
CA PHE A 210 -0.34 3.60 -9.21
C PHE A 210 0.36 4.53 -8.21
N VAL A 211 1.30 4.01 -7.41
CA VAL A 211 2.11 4.83 -6.49
C VAL A 211 3.00 5.81 -7.25
N MET A 212 3.64 5.37 -8.33
CA MET A 212 4.45 6.24 -9.18
C MET A 212 3.60 7.36 -9.80
N LYS A 213 2.41 7.03 -10.30
CA LYS A 213 1.47 8.02 -10.84
C LYS A 213 0.96 8.97 -9.75
N ALA A 214 0.80 8.51 -8.50
CA ALA A 214 0.43 9.36 -7.37
C ALA A 214 1.48 10.45 -7.10
N PHE A 215 2.78 10.18 -7.27
CA PHE A 215 3.82 11.22 -7.18
C PHE A 215 3.65 12.34 -8.22
N GLU A 216 3.19 11.99 -9.41
CA GLU A 216 2.92 12.96 -10.50
C GLU A 216 1.62 13.73 -10.28
N ARG A 217 0.61 13.08 -9.68
CA ARG A 217 -0.71 13.66 -9.40
C ARG A 217 -0.75 14.54 -8.16
N MET A 218 0.03 14.25 -7.14
CA MET A 218 -0.15 14.84 -5.80
C MET A 218 0.20 16.33 -5.72
N HIS A 219 -0.65 17.05 -5.01
CA HIS A 219 -0.42 18.37 -4.41
C HIS A 219 0.02 18.25 -2.95
N GLY A 220 -0.44 17.22 -2.25
CA GLY A 220 -0.22 16.93 -0.83
C GLY A 220 -1.52 16.96 -0.02
N GLY A 221 -1.77 15.91 0.75
CA GLY A 221 -2.98 15.73 1.57
C GLY A 221 -3.92 14.64 1.05
N GLU A 222 -3.76 14.24 -0.21
CA GLU A 222 -4.62 13.24 -0.84
C GLU A 222 -4.45 11.86 -0.24
N LEU A 223 -5.56 11.14 -0.14
CA LEU A 223 -5.57 9.69 -0.07
C LEU A 223 -6.11 9.12 -1.38
N PHE A 224 -5.21 8.61 -2.21
CA PHE A 224 -5.52 8.02 -3.51
C PHE A 224 -6.02 6.59 -3.37
N VAL A 225 -7.11 6.26 -4.06
CA VAL A 225 -7.71 4.91 -4.10
C VAL A 225 -7.91 4.48 -5.55
N PRO A 226 -7.24 3.42 -6.07
CA PRO A 226 -7.44 2.98 -7.44
C PRO A 226 -8.78 2.27 -7.60
N LYS A 227 -9.37 2.34 -8.80
CA LYS A 227 -10.50 1.48 -9.17
C LYS A 227 -9.98 0.10 -9.57
N ILE A 228 -10.19 -0.88 -8.71
CA ILE A 228 -9.70 -2.25 -8.87
C ILE A 228 -10.83 -3.27 -8.75
N PRO A 229 -10.69 -4.46 -9.36
CA PRO A 229 -11.72 -5.49 -9.28
C PRO A 229 -11.78 -6.12 -7.89
N SER A 230 -12.87 -6.83 -7.63
CA SER A 230 -13.05 -7.70 -6.48
C SER A 230 -12.91 -9.18 -6.85
N VAL A 231 -12.65 -10.02 -5.86
CA VAL A 231 -12.63 -11.47 -5.98
C VAL A 231 -13.44 -12.10 -4.87
N ARG A 232 -14.13 -13.20 -5.17
CA ARG A 232 -14.67 -14.13 -4.17
C ARG A 232 -13.58 -15.14 -3.83
N ILE A 233 -13.34 -15.41 -2.56
CA ILE A 233 -12.27 -16.33 -2.14
C ILE A 233 -12.53 -17.76 -2.63
N VAL A 234 -13.80 -18.17 -2.73
CA VAL A 234 -14.20 -19.47 -3.30
C VAL A 234 -13.85 -19.60 -4.79
N ASP A 235 -13.93 -18.50 -5.55
CA ASP A 235 -13.56 -18.50 -6.97
C ASP A 235 -12.04 -18.51 -7.14
N LEU A 236 -11.30 -17.83 -6.25
CA LEU A 236 -9.84 -17.92 -6.20
C LEU A 236 -9.39 -19.36 -5.93
N ALA A 237 -9.96 -20.03 -4.94
CA ALA A 237 -9.63 -21.42 -4.64
C ALA A 237 -9.95 -22.35 -5.84
N ARG A 238 -11.11 -22.19 -6.47
CA ARG A 238 -11.51 -22.94 -7.68
C ARG A 238 -10.61 -22.66 -8.89
N ALA A 239 -10.12 -21.43 -9.02
CA ALA A 239 -9.18 -21.06 -10.07
C ALA A 239 -7.84 -21.79 -9.91
N MET A 240 -7.33 -21.86 -8.68
CA MET A 240 -6.01 -22.41 -8.35
C MET A 240 -5.99 -23.95 -8.26
N ALA A 241 -7.05 -24.57 -7.74
CA ALA A 241 -7.13 -26.01 -7.56
C ALA A 241 -8.56 -26.52 -7.86
N PRO A 242 -8.95 -26.62 -9.14
CA PRO A 242 -10.32 -26.98 -9.52
C PRO A 242 -10.75 -28.38 -9.06
N GLU A 243 -9.79 -29.31 -8.95
CA GLU A 243 -10.05 -30.70 -8.57
C GLU A 243 -10.12 -30.91 -7.05
N LEU A 244 -9.68 -29.94 -6.24
CA LEU A 244 -9.67 -30.07 -4.78
C LEU A 244 -10.99 -29.56 -4.19
N PRO A 245 -11.63 -30.34 -3.29
CA PRO A 245 -12.79 -29.84 -2.55
C PRO A 245 -12.41 -28.67 -1.66
N GLN A 246 -13.37 -27.80 -1.37
CA GLN A 246 -13.22 -26.68 -0.43
C GLN A 246 -13.81 -27.05 0.92
N HIS A 247 -13.21 -26.62 2.03
CA HIS A 247 -13.77 -26.81 3.38
C HIS A 247 -13.69 -25.53 4.21
N VAL A 248 -14.69 -25.30 5.06
CA VAL A 248 -14.76 -24.08 5.89
C VAL A 248 -13.97 -24.26 7.18
N ILE A 249 -13.04 -23.33 7.44
CA ILE A 249 -12.20 -23.31 8.66
C ILE A 249 -12.63 -22.24 9.68
N GLY A 250 -13.61 -21.41 9.33
CA GLY A 250 -14.08 -20.30 10.16
C GLY A 250 -13.27 -19.00 9.97
N ILE A 251 -13.84 -17.91 10.47
CA ILE A 251 -13.27 -16.57 10.36
C ILE A 251 -12.10 -16.43 11.34
N ARG A 252 -10.96 -15.92 10.86
CA ARG A 252 -9.76 -15.69 11.69
C ARG A 252 -9.92 -14.43 12.56
N PRO A 253 -9.15 -14.28 13.65
CA PRO A 253 -9.18 -13.09 14.49
C PRO A 253 -9.01 -11.79 13.69
N GLY A 254 -9.93 -10.85 13.88
CA GLY A 254 -9.88 -9.52 13.26
C GLY A 254 -10.18 -9.49 11.75
N GLU A 255 -10.63 -10.59 11.15
CA GLU A 255 -10.92 -10.66 9.71
C GLU A 255 -12.34 -10.20 9.37
N LYS A 256 -12.47 -9.29 8.38
CA LYS A 256 -13.77 -8.87 7.83
C LYS A 256 -14.25 -9.83 6.76
N LEU A 257 -15.57 -9.97 6.60
CA LEU A 257 -16.19 -10.63 5.44
C LEU A 257 -15.87 -9.89 4.14
N HIS A 258 -16.05 -8.57 4.15
CA HIS A 258 -15.88 -7.70 3.01
C HIS A 258 -15.01 -6.51 3.40
N GLU A 259 -14.08 -6.16 2.52
CA GLU A 259 -13.25 -4.98 2.69
C GLU A 259 -13.91 -3.74 2.10
N MET A 260 -13.47 -2.57 2.57
CA MET A 260 -13.93 -1.25 2.15
C MET A 260 -12.71 -0.38 1.87
N MET A 261 -12.77 0.50 0.88
CA MET A 261 -11.71 1.49 0.63
C MET A 261 -12.16 2.93 0.89
N ILE A 262 -13.45 3.21 0.69
CA ILE A 262 -14.09 4.51 0.93
C ILE A 262 -15.34 4.27 1.77
N THR A 263 -15.39 4.89 2.94
CA THR A 263 -16.53 4.81 3.85
C THR A 263 -17.66 5.72 3.40
N ARG A 264 -18.87 5.47 3.92
CA ARG A 264 -20.03 6.33 3.63
C ARG A 264 -19.76 7.78 4.07
N ASP A 265 -19.12 7.96 5.22
CA ASP A 265 -18.82 9.28 5.78
C ASP A 265 -17.69 10.00 5.01
N ASP A 266 -16.77 9.23 4.39
CA ASP A 266 -15.73 9.80 3.52
C ASP A 266 -16.29 10.28 2.16
N SER A 267 -17.52 9.88 1.77
CA SER A 267 -18.10 10.23 0.46
C SER A 267 -18.14 11.74 0.21
N MET A 268 -18.46 12.53 1.24
CA MET A 268 -18.52 14.00 1.18
C MET A 268 -17.16 14.65 0.87
N ASN A 269 -16.07 13.95 1.17
CA ASN A 269 -14.70 14.38 0.89
C ASN A 269 -14.08 13.56 -0.25
N THR A 270 -14.88 12.85 -1.05
CA THR A 270 -14.36 11.99 -2.12
C THR A 270 -14.55 12.65 -3.47
N ILE A 271 -13.50 12.67 -4.27
CA ILE A 271 -13.50 13.08 -5.67
C ILE A 271 -13.29 11.83 -6.53
N THR A 272 -14.13 11.66 -7.54
CA THR A 272 -14.08 10.59 -8.52
C THR A 272 -13.35 11.05 -9.77
N PHE A 273 -12.34 10.29 -10.18
CA PHE A 273 -11.65 10.40 -11.47
C PHE A 273 -11.95 9.16 -12.31
N ASP A 274 -11.41 9.08 -13.53
CA ASP A 274 -11.66 7.95 -14.43
C ASP A 274 -11.16 6.61 -13.85
N ASP A 275 -9.89 6.56 -13.44
CA ASP A 275 -9.21 5.34 -12.98
C ASP A 275 -9.03 5.24 -11.45
N HIS A 276 -9.42 6.28 -10.70
CA HIS A 276 -9.21 6.35 -9.25
C HIS A 276 -10.20 7.28 -8.54
N TYR A 277 -10.09 7.29 -7.21
CA TYR A 277 -10.71 8.26 -6.33
C TYR A 277 -9.64 8.97 -5.51
N VAL A 278 -9.97 10.16 -5.02
CA VAL A 278 -9.19 10.91 -4.03
C VAL A 278 -10.10 11.23 -2.85
N ILE A 279 -9.74 10.75 -1.66
CA ILE A 279 -10.33 11.27 -0.42
C ILE A 279 -9.50 12.50 -0.01
N THR A 280 -10.14 13.67 0.02
CA THR A 280 -9.52 14.94 0.38
C THR A 280 -9.36 15.05 1.89
N PRO A 281 -8.43 15.89 2.37
CA PRO A 281 -8.26 16.13 3.80
C PRO A 281 -9.56 16.60 4.47
N SER A 282 -9.86 16.06 5.65
CA SER A 282 -10.97 16.54 6.50
C SER A 282 -10.63 17.82 7.27
N ILE A 283 -9.38 18.29 7.17
CA ILE A 283 -8.88 19.50 7.83
C ILE A 283 -8.43 20.51 6.79
N LYS A 284 -8.44 21.80 7.14
CA LYS A 284 -7.95 22.87 6.26
C LYS A 284 -6.47 23.10 6.49
N PHE A 285 -5.69 23.11 5.42
CA PHE A 285 -4.28 23.50 5.47
C PHE A 285 -4.11 25.00 5.21
N VAL A 286 -2.92 25.51 5.54
CA VAL A 286 -2.51 26.89 5.24
C VAL A 286 -2.48 27.15 3.74
N VAL A 287 -1.96 26.18 2.96
CA VAL A 287 -2.03 26.19 1.49
C VAL A 287 -3.25 25.39 1.07
N GLN A 288 -4.16 26.03 0.35
CA GLN A 288 -5.38 25.39 -0.15
C GLN A 288 -5.17 25.00 -1.61
N ASP A 289 -5.25 23.72 -1.90
CA ASP A 289 -5.18 23.17 -3.24
C ASP A 289 -6.59 22.75 -3.72
N ASP A 290 -6.83 22.89 -5.01
CA ASP A 290 -8.03 22.36 -5.67
C ASP A 290 -7.79 20.89 -6.05
N TYR A 291 -8.28 19.98 -5.22
CA TYR A 291 -8.15 18.53 -5.46
C TYR A 291 -9.03 18.02 -6.61
N THR A 292 -9.90 18.85 -7.21
CA THR A 292 -10.67 18.45 -8.41
C THR A 292 -9.81 18.43 -9.67
N ARG A 293 -8.60 19.01 -9.62
CA ARG A 293 -7.63 18.95 -10.71
C ARG A 293 -6.26 18.57 -10.16
N ASN A 294 -5.74 17.41 -10.55
CA ASN A 294 -4.45 16.94 -10.04
C ASN A 294 -3.25 17.48 -10.82
N GLY A 295 -2.03 17.15 -10.40
CA GLY A 295 -0.77 17.59 -11.01
C GLY A 295 -0.57 17.17 -12.47
N LEU A 296 -1.30 16.16 -12.96
CA LEU A 296 -1.32 15.76 -14.38
C LEU A 296 -2.40 16.51 -15.19
N GLY A 297 -3.20 17.36 -14.54
CA GLY A 297 -4.29 18.10 -15.16
C GLY A 297 -5.56 17.27 -15.40
N GLU A 298 -5.61 16.02 -14.91
CA GLU A 298 -6.83 15.22 -14.91
C GLU A 298 -7.89 15.91 -14.03
N ARG A 299 -9.16 15.83 -14.41
CA ARG A 299 -10.28 16.46 -13.70
C ARG A 299 -11.15 15.40 -13.05
N GLY A 300 -11.51 15.63 -11.80
CA GLY A 300 -12.43 14.80 -11.04
C GLY A 300 -13.70 15.55 -10.68
N VAL A 301 -14.73 14.80 -10.30
CA VAL A 301 -16.02 15.32 -9.82
C VAL A 301 -16.29 14.82 -8.41
N PRO A 302 -16.93 15.59 -7.53
CA PRO A 302 -17.35 15.08 -6.22
C PRO A 302 -18.16 13.79 -6.35
N ALA A 303 -17.91 12.83 -5.46
CA ALA A 303 -18.71 11.63 -5.37
C ALA A 303 -20.13 11.95 -4.86
N GLU A 304 -21.08 11.07 -5.16
CA GLU A 304 -22.44 11.19 -4.62
C GLU A 304 -22.43 11.03 -3.09
N GLU A 305 -23.26 11.81 -2.41
CA GLU A 305 -23.42 11.71 -0.96
C GLU A 305 -23.88 10.29 -0.57
N GLY A 306 -23.16 9.68 0.37
CA GLY A 306 -23.41 8.31 0.80
C GLY A 306 -22.78 7.24 -0.09
N PHE A 307 -22.00 7.63 -1.11
CA PHE A 307 -21.19 6.68 -1.88
C PHE A 307 -20.33 5.81 -0.96
N THR A 308 -20.22 4.53 -1.31
CA THR A 308 -19.32 3.58 -0.63
C THR A 308 -18.58 2.78 -1.67
N TYR A 309 -17.34 2.42 -1.34
CA TYR A 309 -16.56 1.52 -2.19
C TYR A 309 -16.18 0.27 -1.40
N THR A 310 -17.00 -0.77 -1.52
CA THR A 310 -16.85 -2.05 -0.81
C THR A 310 -16.64 -3.21 -1.78
N SER A 311 -15.97 -4.25 -1.28
CA SER A 311 -15.54 -5.36 -2.14
C SER A 311 -16.67 -6.29 -2.56
N ASP A 312 -17.80 -6.30 -1.86
CA ASP A 312 -18.97 -7.17 -2.07
C ASP A 312 -19.97 -6.63 -3.10
N ASN A 313 -20.01 -5.30 -3.30
CA ASN A 313 -20.91 -4.65 -4.27
C ASN A 313 -20.16 -4.03 -5.47
N ASN A 314 -18.86 -4.32 -5.59
CA ASN A 314 -18.04 -3.79 -6.67
C ASN A 314 -18.57 -4.22 -8.05
N ARG A 315 -18.62 -3.30 -9.01
CA ARG A 315 -19.15 -3.58 -10.36
C ARG A 315 -18.32 -4.59 -11.15
N HIS A 316 -17.04 -4.71 -10.82
CA HIS A 316 -16.10 -5.58 -11.51
C HIS A 316 -15.59 -6.67 -10.55
N PHE A 317 -16.04 -7.90 -10.78
CA PHE A 317 -15.48 -9.10 -10.15
C PHE A 317 -14.66 -9.89 -11.17
N LEU A 318 -13.47 -10.36 -10.78
CA LEU A 318 -12.70 -11.25 -11.63
C LEU A 318 -13.37 -12.62 -11.70
N SER A 319 -13.56 -13.10 -12.92
CA SER A 319 -14.02 -14.45 -13.22
C SER A 319 -12.92 -15.50 -12.96
N VAL A 320 -13.31 -16.76 -12.80
CA VAL A 320 -12.36 -17.89 -12.64
C VAL A 320 -11.34 -17.96 -13.81
N PRO A 321 -11.73 -17.79 -15.10
CA PRO A 321 -10.77 -17.72 -16.20
C PRO A 321 -9.76 -16.57 -16.06
N GLU A 322 -10.20 -15.37 -15.66
CA GLU A 322 -9.30 -14.22 -15.46
C GLU A 322 -8.34 -14.46 -14.30
N LEU A 323 -8.82 -15.05 -13.19
CA LEU A 323 -7.99 -15.45 -12.06
C LEU A 323 -6.90 -16.45 -12.47
N ARG A 324 -7.23 -17.45 -13.30
CA ARG A 324 -6.26 -18.39 -13.85
C ARG A 324 -5.23 -17.71 -14.76
N ALA A 325 -5.66 -16.73 -15.55
CA ALA A 325 -4.75 -15.97 -16.41
C ALA A 325 -3.76 -15.12 -15.60
N LEU A 326 -4.21 -14.54 -14.48
CA LEU A 326 -3.35 -13.81 -13.54
C LEU A 326 -2.36 -14.73 -12.84
N ASP A 327 -2.82 -15.90 -12.37
CA ASP A 327 -1.96 -16.87 -11.67
C ASP A 327 -0.79 -17.34 -12.54
N LYS A 328 -1.03 -17.55 -13.85
CA LYS A 328 0.01 -17.96 -14.82
C LYS A 328 1.04 -16.87 -15.15
N ARG A 329 0.74 -15.58 -14.91
CA ARG A 329 1.68 -14.46 -15.17
C ARG A 329 2.67 -14.26 -14.03
N ASP A 330 2.32 -14.73 -12.83
CA ASP A 330 3.10 -14.60 -11.60
C ASP A 330 3.96 -15.87 -11.30
N VAL A 331 4.31 -16.66 -12.34
CA VAL A 331 5.21 -17.83 -12.29
C VAL A 331 6.48 -17.54 -13.07
#